data_AF-A0A2V6GPS2-F1
#
_entry.id   AF-A0A2V6GPS2-F1
#
_cell.length_a   1.000
_cell.length_b   1.000
_cell.length_c   1.000
_cell.angle_alpha   90.00
_cell.angle_beta   90.00
_cell.angle_gamma   90.00
#
_symmetry.space_group_name_H-M   'P 1'
#
loop_
_entity.id
_entity.type
_entity.pdbx_description
1 polymer ?
#
loop_
_entity_poly.entity_id
_entity_poly.type
_entity_poly.pdbx_seq_one_letter_code
_entity_poly.pdbx_strand_id
1 'polypeptide(L)'
;MHLRSIDITAAPQPDRVRLVGELAYDDGTTAPDSIWFEFPQEYSNFATHSSDPWLACLLPYAVYRGENLRLCRPVDATLLENALELMHVWHRWYPRRSPVRIEAELIAERPTACSAPRKTSALFSGGVDSFFTVLRHDVGSVVSSSPVSDLLYVWGFDIPLSNAASFRGLHTRLRSASERLGKHLVVIATNLRECLEDSGSPPDKRRIRFRKRDWGCFYQGCALAAVGLLFESVYSRVLIASDLTYDEFLSWGCHPLTVPLLSTSETRISPDGAGFSRTEKTAFIAGSPAVQHSLHVCWANRDEHNCGRCPKCYQTMLTLEAAGKLSAFDVFDSKRLNLGELKRLFVNESYDYMYFEQIVEFASQSGREDIAKAIRDCLVTSRGKARFRPLVNWLSAQRVLWRVGKAIRQTWYAERL
;
A
#
# COMPACT_ATOMS: atom_id res chain seq x y z
N MET A 1 -12.19 -22.33 3.25
CA MET A 1 -12.61 -21.21 2.40
C MET A 1 -12.66 -21.63 0.93
N HIS A 2 -13.70 -21.23 0.20
CA HIS A 2 -13.94 -21.63 -1.19
C HIS A 2 -14.43 -20.44 -2.01
N LEU A 3 -13.66 -20.06 -3.03
CA LEU A 3 -14.10 -19.16 -4.09
C LEU A 3 -14.97 -19.96 -5.07
N ARG A 4 -16.29 -19.78 -5.02
CA ARG A 4 -17.29 -20.63 -5.69
C ARG A 4 -17.46 -20.31 -7.16
N SER A 5 -17.48 -19.03 -7.50
CA SER A 5 -17.61 -18.55 -8.87
C SER A 5 -16.80 -17.27 -9.05
N ILE A 6 -16.46 -17.01 -10.31
CA ILE A 6 -15.93 -15.74 -10.77
C ILE A 6 -16.77 -15.36 -11.98
N ASP A 7 -17.38 -14.19 -11.97
CA ASP A 7 -18.32 -13.73 -12.98
C ASP A 7 -17.98 -12.29 -13.42
N ILE A 8 -18.07 -12.01 -14.72
CA ILE A 8 -17.98 -10.64 -15.23
C ILE A 8 -19.40 -10.10 -15.38
N THR A 9 -19.69 -9.00 -14.71
CA THR A 9 -21.01 -8.37 -14.69
C THR A 9 -20.91 -6.89 -15.04
N ALA A 10 -22.03 -6.28 -15.46
CA ALA A 10 -22.09 -4.84 -15.64
C ALA A 10 -21.88 -4.12 -14.29
N ALA A 11 -21.06 -3.07 -14.27
CA ALA A 11 -20.92 -2.25 -13.08
C ALA A 11 -22.12 -1.31 -12.91
N PRO A 12 -22.41 -0.83 -11.68
CA PRO A 12 -23.38 0.24 -11.46
C PRO A 12 -23.01 1.56 -12.15
N GLN A 13 -21.71 1.77 -12.41
CA GLN A 13 -21.23 2.92 -13.16
C GLN A 13 -21.24 2.63 -14.65
N PRO A 14 -21.68 3.58 -15.50
CA PRO A 14 -21.57 3.46 -16.96
C PRO A 14 -20.12 3.19 -17.40
N ASP A 15 -19.97 2.48 -18.51
CA ASP A 15 -18.67 2.19 -19.15
C ASP A 15 -17.66 1.44 -18.26
N ARG A 16 -18.17 0.70 -17.28
CA ARG A 16 -17.35 -0.13 -16.37
C ARG A 16 -17.94 -1.52 -16.23
N VAL A 17 -17.07 -2.49 -15.97
CA VAL A 17 -17.44 -3.88 -15.67
C VAL A 17 -16.89 -4.29 -14.31
N ARG A 18 -17.51 -5.29 -13.69
CA ARG A 18 -17.04 -5.92 -12.45
C ARG A 18 -16.66 -7.36 -12.69
N LEU A 19 -15.44 -7.72 -12.29
CA LEU A 19 -15.06 -9.10 -12.02
C LEU A 19 -15.43 -9.40 -10.57
N VAL A 20 -16.41 -10.27 -10.36
CA VAL A 20 -17.00 -10.58 -9.05
C VAL A 20 -16.63 -12.01 -8.67
N GLY A 21 -16.17 -12.22 -7.44
CA GLY A 21 -15.83 -13.52 -6.88
C GLY A 21 -16.66 -13.80 -5.63
N GLU A 22 -17.36 -14.92 -5.62
CA GLU A 22 -18.22 -15.33 -4.50
C GLU A 22 -17.45 -16.23 -3.53
N LEU A 23 -17.16 -15.72 -2.33
CA LEU A 23 -16.34 -16.37 -1.32
C LEU A 23 -17.19 -16.99 -0.21
N ALA A 24 -17.04 -18.29 0.01
CA ALA A 24 -17.67 -19.01 1.12
C ALA A 24 -16.64 -19.55 2.12
N TYR A 25 -17.09 -19.83 3.33
CA TYR A 25 -16.27 -20.22 4.47
C TYR A 25 -16.51 -21.67 4.88
N ASP A 26 -15.49 -22.33 5.46
CA ASP A 26 -15.60 -23.73 5.88
C ASP A 26 -16.45 -23.90 7.14
N ASP A 27 -16.64 -22.82 7.91
CA ASP A 27 -17.44 -22.83 9.13
C ASP A 27 -18.95 -23.01 8.90
N GLY A 28 -19.42 -22.90 7.64
CA GLY A 28 -20.82 -23.04 7.23
C GLY A 28 -21.81 -22.05 7.88
N THR A 29 -21.31 -21.11 8.70
CA THR A 29 -22.12 -20.20 9.52
C THR A 29 -21.86 -18.74 9.20
N THR A 30 -20.68 -18.43 8.64
CA THR A 30 -20.36 -17.12 8.09
C THR A 30 -21.01 -16.98 6.72
N ALA A 31 -21.80 -15.92 6.55
CA ALA A 31 -22.43 -15.63 5.26
C ALA A 31 -21.36 -15.38 4.17
N PRO A 32 -21.57 -15.84 2.92
CA PRO A 32 -20.66 -15.59 1.81
C PRO A 32 -20.38 -14.10 1.60
N ASP A 33 -19.16 -13.77 1.16
CA ASP A 33 -18.77 -12.42 0.73
C ASP A 33 -18.68 -12.35 -0.80
N SER A 34 -19.23 -11.29 -1.36
CA SER A 34 -19.06 -10.94 -2.78
C SER A 34 -17.95 -9.90 -2.90
N ILE A 35 -16.79 -10.32 -3.38
CA ILE A 35 -15.61 -9.47 -3.58
C ILE A 35 -15.55 -9.10 -5.06
N TRP A 36 -15.28 -7.84 -5.38
CA TRP A 36 -15.25 -7.40 -6.78
C TRP A 36 -14.09 -6.46 -7.09
N PHE A 37 -13.68 -6.48 -8.35
CA PHE A 37 -12.83 -5.50 -8.98
C PHE A 37 -13.59 -4.86 -10.15
N GLU A 38 -13.73 -3.55 -10.11
CA GLU A 38 -14.45 -2.77 -11.11
C GLU A 38 -13.44 -1.96 -11.93
N PHE A 39 -13.47 -2.08 -13.25
CA PHE A 39 -12.52 -1.44 -14.16
C PHE A 39 -13.20 -0.98 -15.47
N PRO A 40 -12.54 -0.13 -16.29
CA PRO A 40 -13.13 0.38 -17.52
C PRO A 40 -13.52 -0.73 -18.49
N GLN A 41 -14.64 -0.57 -19.21
CA GLN A 41 -15.19 -1.54 -20.16
C GLN A 41 -14.16 -1.96 -21.22
N GLU A 42 -13.29 -1.06 -21.65
CA GLU A 42 -12.22 -1.33 -22.64
C GLU A 42 -11.22 -2.41 -22.18
N TYR A 43 -11.12 -2.65 -20.87
CA TYR A 43 -10.30 -3.71 -20.29
C TYR A 43 -11.01 -5.05 -20.13
N SER A 44 -12.31 -5.14 -20.47
CA SER A 44 -13.11 -6.36 -20.27
C SER A 44 -12.57 -7.58 -21.01
N ASN A 45 -12.09 -7.41 -22.25
CA ASN A 45 -11.48 -8.48 -23.05
C ASN A 45 -10.07 -8.89 -22.57
N PHE A 46 -9.47 -8.10 -21.69
CA PHE A 46 -8.14 -8.34 -21.12
C PHE A 46 -8.19 -8.88 -19.70
N ALA A 47 -9.37 -8.89 -19.08
CA ALA A 47 -9.58 -9.39 -17.74
C ALA A 47 -9.17 -10.88 -17.67
N THR A 48 -8.52 -11.26 -16.58
CA THR A 48 -8.07 -12.63 -16.40
C THR A 48 -9.22 -13.65 -16.43
N HIS A 49 -8.91 -14.82 -16.98
CA HIS A 49 -9.76 -16.00 -16.89
C HIS A 49 -9.28 -16.99 -15.82
N SER A 50 -8.12 -16.78 -15.20
CA SER A 50 -7.56 -17.64 -14.16
C SER A 50 -8.06 -17.26 -12.76
N SER A 51 -7.68 -18.05 -11.77
CA SER A 51 -7.79 -17.68 -10.35
C SER A 51 -6.53 -16.98 -9.81
N ASP A 52 -5.57 -16.57 -10.65
CA ASP A 52 -4.30 -15.96 -10.20
C ASP A 52 -4.46 -14.71 -9.33
N PRO A 53 -5.25 -13.67 -9.70
CA PRO A 53 -5.45 -12.53 -8.80
C PRO A 53 -6.20 -12.90 -7.52
N TRP A 54 -7.04 -13.93 -7.57
CA TRP A 54 -7.81 -14.41 -6.43
C TRP A 54 -6.95 -15.22 -5.47
N LEU A 55 -6.02 -16.04 -5.98
CA LEU A 55 -4.99 -16.68 -5.17
C LEU A 55 -4.16 -15.62 -4.45
N ALA A 56 -3.70 -14.60 -5.18
CA ALA A 56 -2.92 -13.51 -4.61
C ALA A 56 -3.67 -12.80 -3.46
N CYS A 57 -4.93 -12.40 -3.64
CA CYS A 57 -5.65 -11.65 -2.60
C CYS A 57 -6.32 -12.52 -1.52
N LEU A 58 -6.70 -13.77 -1.79
CA LEU A 58 -7.41 -14.60 -0.80
C LEU A 58 -6.48 -15.44 0.06
N LEU A 59 -5.27 -15.77 -0.41
CA LEU A 59 -4.32 -16.59 0.35
C LEU A 59 -3.95 -16.01 1.71
N PRO A 60 -3.60 -14.70 1.85
CA PRO A 60 -3.32 -14.12 3.16
C PRO A 60 -4.52 -14.28 4.11
N TYR A 61 -5.74 -14.12 3.59
CA TYR A 61 -6.95 -14.21 4.40
C TYR A 61 -7.27 -15.66 4.82
N ALA A 62 -7.05 -16.62 3.93
CA ALA A 62 -7.13 -18.06 4.24
C ALA A 62 -6.17 -18.43 5.37
N VAL A 63 -4.90 -18.02 5.26
CA VAL A 63 -3.86 -18.21 6.28
C VAL A 63 -4.22 -17.52 7.60
N TYR A 64 -4.78 -16.31 7.54
CA TYR A 64 -5.20 -15.58 8.73
C TYR A 64 -6.35 -16.27 9.47
N ARG A 65 -7.26 -16.93 8.73
CA ARG A 65 -8.36 -17.74 9.30
C ARG A 65 -7.94 -19.16 9.67
N GLY A 66 -6.81 -19.64 9.18
CA GLY A 66 -6.41 -21.05 9.31
C GLY A 66 -7.30 -21.99 8.50
N GLU A 67 -7.88 -21.50 7.40
CA GLU A 67 -8.75 -22.28 6.51
C GLU A 67 -8.04 -22.63 5.21
N ASN A 68 -8.30 -23.81 4.67
CA ASN A 68 -7.82 -24.19 3.33
C ASN A 68 -8.47 -23.28 2.27
N LEU A 69 -7.79 -23.05 1.15
CA LEU A 69 -8.28 -22.22 0.05
C LEU A 69 -8.59 -23.08 -1.17
N ARG A 70 -9.86 -23.10 -1.59
CA ARG A 70 -10.30 -23.74 -2.84
C ARG A 70 -10.63 -22.68 -3.88
N LEU A 71 -10.11 -22.83 -5.10
CA LEU A 71 -10.30 -21.89 -6.21
C LEU A 71 -11.09 -22.55 -7.35
N CYS A 72 -12.08 -21.83 -7.90
CA CYS A 72 -12.99 -22.35 -8.91
C CYS A 72 -12.46 -22.33 -10.34
N ARG A 73 -11.29 -21.73 -10.59
CA ARG A 73 -10.63 -21.72 -11.90
C ARG A 73 -9.17 -22.13 -11.77
N PRO A 74 -8.53 -22.56 -12.89
CA PRO A 74 -7.12 -22.90 -12.88
C PRO A 74 -6.22 -21.73 -12.47
N VAL A 75 -5.05 -22.07 -11.91
CA VAL A 75 -3.99 -21.13 -11.52
C VAL A 75 -2.68 -21.44 -12.24
N ASP A 76 -1.82 -20.44 -12.33
CA ASP A 76 -0.46 -20.60 -12.79
C ASP A 76 0.38 -21.47 -11.86
N ALA A 77 1.18 -22.36 -12.45
CA ALA A 77 2.06 -23.25 -11.68
C ALA A 77 3.12 -22.47 -10.89
N THR A 78 3.75 -21.46 -11.49
CA THR A 78 4.77 -20.64 -10.81
C THR A 78 4.17 -19.87 -9.64
N LEU A 79 2.98 -19.27 -9.82
CA LEU A 79 2.30 -18.59 -8.72
C LEU A 79 1.90 -19.56 -7.60
N LEU A 80 1.43 -20.76 -7.93
CA LEU A 80 1.07 -21.76 -6.93
C LEU A 80 2.27 -22.26 -6.14
N GLU A 81 3.41 -22.54 -6.80
CA GLU A 81 4.66 -22.91 -6.14
C GLU A 81 5.16 -21.77 -5.23
N ASN A 82 5.16 -20.54 -5.75
CA ASN A 82 5.56 -19.37 -4.97
C ASN A 82 4.62 -19.10 -3.78
N ALA A 83 3.32 -19.40 -3.91
CA ALA A 83 2.35 -19.26 -2.82
C ALA A 83 2.69 -20.18 -1.63
N LEU A 84 3.24 -21.37 -1.88
CA LEU A 84 3.73 -22.26 -0.82
C LEU A 84 4.91 -21.62 -0.08
N GLU A 85 5.88 -21.09 -0.82
CA GLU A 85 7.05 -20.43 -0.21
C GLU A 85 6.66 -19.14 0.54
N LEU A 86 5.71 -18.39 -0.01
CA LEU A 86 5.16 -17.19 0.62
C LEU A 86 4.55 -17.51 1.99
N MET A 87 3.84 -18.64 2.13
CA MET A 87 3.34 -19.11 3.41
C MET A 87 4.45 -19.51 4.39
N HIS A 88 5.57 -20.07 3.92
CA HIS A 88 6.72 -20.36 4.79
C HIS A 88 7.34 -19.07 5.35
N VAL A 89 7.53 -18.06 4.49
CA VAL A 89 8.00 -16.72 4.91
C VAL A 89 7.06 -16.13 5.96
N TRP A 90 5.75 -16.17 5.71
CA TRP A 90 4.76 -15.66 6.66
C TRP A 90 4.71 -16.44 7.97
N HIS A 91 4.85 -17.76 7.94
CA HIS A 91 4.91 -18.56 9.15
C HIS A 91 6.12 -18.17 10.00
N ARG A 92 7.25 -17.88 9.35
CA ARG A 92 8.46 -17.41 10.04
C ARG A 92 8.28 -16.02 10.64
N TRP A 93 7.64 -15.10 9.94
CA TRP A 93 7.38 -13.73 10.41
C TRP A 93 6.27 -13.66 11.47
N TYR A 94 5.28 -14.53 11.37
CA TYR A 94 4.09 -14.57 12.21
C TYR A 94 3.84 -16.02 12.67
N PRO A 95 4.49 -16.49 13.76
CA PRO A 95 4.46 -17.91 14.17
C PRO A 95 3.07 -18.50 14.44
N ARG A 96 2.04 -17.67 14.59
CA ARG A 96 0.64 -18.10 14.76
C ARG A 96 -0.10 -18.32 13.43
N ARG A 97 0.53 -18.02 12.29
CA ARG A 97 -0.03 -18.15 10.95
C ARG A 97 0.58 -19.38 10.31
N SER A 98 -0.14 -20.50 10.36
CA SER A 98 0.32 -21.75 9.76
C SER A 98 -0.02 -21.77 8.26
N PRO A 99 0.80 -22.44 7.42
CA PRO A 99 0.43 -22.72 6.05
C PRO A 99 -0.90 -23.48 5.96
N VAL A 100 -1.66 -23.21 4.90
CA VAL A 100 -2.95 -23.85 4.63
C VAL A 100 -2.90 -24.58 3.29
N ARG A 101 -3.76 -25.58 3.07
CA ARG A 101 -3.82 -26.27 1.78
C ARG A 101 -4.46 -25.37 0.73
N ILE A 102 -3.90 -25.36 -0.47
CA ILE A 102 -4.50 -24.74 -1.66
C ILE A 102 -5.03 -25.87 -2.56
N GLU A 103 -6.29 -25.77 -2.97
CA GLU A 103 -6.95 -26.68 -3.91
C GLU A 103 -7.34 -25.89 -5.17
N ALA A 104 -6.58 -26.10 -6.25
CA ALA A 104 -6.80 -25.45 -7.53
C ALA A 104 -6.30 -26.37 -8.66
N GLU A 105 -6.92 -26.29 -9.83
CA GLU A 105 -6.40 -26.90 -11.04
C GLU A 105 -5.22 -26.07 -11.59
N LEU A 106 -4.32 -26.71 -12.34
CA LEU A 106 -3.25 -26.00 -13.04
C LEU A 106 -3.71 -25.59 -14.43
N ILE A 107 -3.26 -24.42 -14.89
CA ILE A 107 -3.43 -24.01 -16.29
C ILE A 107 -2.68 -25.02 -17.19
N ALA A 108 -3.42 -25.81 -17.95
CA ALA A 108 -2.87 -26.89 -18.78
C ALA A 108 -2.07 -26.38 -19.99
N GLU A 109 -2.61 -25.40 -20.71
CA GLU A 109 -1.97 -24.74 -21.84
C GLU A 109 -2.31 -23.24 -21.79
N ARG A 110 -1.27 -22.40 -21.84
CA ARG A 110 -1.47 -20.96 -22.00
C ARG A 110 -1.67 -20.67 -23.49
N PRO A 111 -2.67 -19.85 -23.88
CA PRO A 111 -2.77 -19.37 -25.26
C PRO A 111 -1.42 -18.80 -25.69
N THR A 112 -0.92 -19.17 -26.87
CA THR A 112 0.30 -18.59 -27.45
C THR A 112 0.23 -17.08 -27.32
N ALA A 113 1.25 -16.49 -26.67
CA ALA A 113 1.30 -15.06 -26.40
C ALA A 113 0.97 -14.26 -27.67
N CYS A 114 0.09 -13.26 -27.55
CA CYS A 114 -0.15 -12.31 -28.62
C CYS A 114 1.20 -11.78 -29.14
N SER A 115 1.34 -11.65 -30.47
CA SER A 115 2.56 -11.18 -31.13
C SER A 115 2.97 -9.75 -30.76
N ALA A 116 2.10 -9.01 -30.07
CA ALA A 116 2.39 -7.68 -29.57
C ALA A 116 3.20 -7.75 -28.26
N PRO A 117 4.23 -6.89 -28.09
CA PRO A 117 4.99 -6.85 -26.85
C PRO A 117 4.09 -6.48 -25.68
N ARG A 118 4.08 -7.33 -24.64
CA ARG A 118 3.38 -7.04 -23.37
C ARG A 118 4.02 -5.84 -22.67
N LYS A 119 3.18 -5.07 -21.98
CA LYS A 119 3.52 -3.78 -21.37
C LYS A 119 4.09 -3.91 -19.96
N THR A 120 4.70 -2.83 -19.47
CA THR A 120 5.06 -2.64 -18.06
C THR A 120 4.07 -1.65 -17.42
N SER A 121 3.43 -2.05 -16.32
CA SER A 121 2.60 -1.17 -15.51
C SER A 121 3.23 -0.89 -14.15
N ALA A 122 2.77 0.18 -13.48
CA ALA A 122 3.13 0.50 -12.10
C ALA A 122 1.88 0.76 -11.26
N LEU A 123 1.84 0.21 -10.05
CA LEU A 123 0.81 0.55 -9.06
C LEU A 123 1.06 1.99 -8.59
N PHE A 124 0.05 2.84 -8.77
CA PHE A 124 0.21 4.29 -8.71
C PHE A 124 -0.79 4.95 -7.77
N SER A 125 -0.38 5.11 -6.51
CA SER A 125 -1.15 5.78 -5.46
C SER A 125 -1.08 7.33 -5.51
N GLY A 126 -0.14 7.90 -6.28
CA GLY A 126 0.18 9.33 -6.22
C GLY A 126 1.05 9.74 -5.02
N GLY A 127 1.61 8.78 -4.28
CA GLY A 127 2.58 9.02 -3.21
C GLY A 127 4.03 9.13 -3.70
N VAL A 128 4.94 9.42 -2.76
CA VAL A 128 6.38 9.55 -3.03
C VAL A 128 6.94 8.32 -3.77
N ASP A 129 6.67 7.13 -3.24
CA ASP A 129 7.28 5.90 -3.75
C ASP A 129 6.78 5.54 -5.16
N SER A 130 5.49 5.77 -5.44
CA SER A 130 4.92 5.51 -6.76
C SER A 130 5.35 6.54 -7.80
N PHE A 131 5.44 7.84 -7.45
CA PHE A 131 6.04 8.85 -8.33
C PHE A 131 7.52 8.57 -8.62
N PHE A 132 8.28 8.17 -7.60
CA PHE A 132 9.69 7.81 -7.77
C PHE A 132 9.85 6.65 -8.75
N THR A 133 9.04 5.59 -8.59
CA THR A 133 9.01 4.42 -9.48
C THR A 133 8.75 4.84 -10.93
N VAL A 134 7.76 5.69 -11.19
CA VAL A 134 7.45 6.13 -12.56
C VAL A 134 8.60 6.97 -13.13
N LEU A 135 9.04 8.01 -12.41
CA LEU A 135 10.02 8.96 -12.92
C LEU A 135 11.41 8.34 -13.14
N ARG A 136 11.87 7.44 -12.28
CA ARG A 136 13.20 6.82 -12.47
C ARG A 136 13.27 5.90 -13.69
N HIS A 137 12.14 5.30 -14.07
CA HIS A 137 12.05 4.48 -15.28
C HIS A 137 11.91 5.32 -16.55
N ASP A 138 11.55 6.60 -16.43
CA ASP A 138 11.49 7.54 -17.56
C ASP A 138 12.83 8.21 -17.88
N VAL A 139 13.72 8.36 -16.89
CA VAL A 139 15.02 9.05 -17.04
C VAL A 139 16.08 8.18 -17.76
N GLY A 140 15.72 6.99 -18.26
CA GLY A 140 16.62 6.10 -19.00
C GLY A 140 17.80 5.55 -18.18
N SER A 141 17.85 5.81 -16.86
CA SER A 141 18.92 5.32 -15.97
C SER A 141 18.72 3.87 -15.52
N VAL A 142 17.52 3.32 -15.73
CA VAL A 142 17.27 1.90 -15.59
C VAL A 142 17.52 1.25 -16.94
N VAL A 143 18.39 0.23 -16.97
CA VAL A 143 18.57 -0.70 -18.09
C VAL A 143 17.30 -1.58 -18.21
N SER A 144 16.14 -0.96 -18.38
CA SER A 144 14.86 -1.63 -18.60
C SER A 144 14.54 -1.53 -20.08
N SER A 145 14.37 -2.68 -20.72
CA SER A 145 13.95 -2.79 -22.12
C SER A 145 12.51 -2.31 -22.36
N SER A 146 11.78 -1.88 -21.34
CA SER A 146 10.39 -1.42 -21.47
C SER A 146 10.06 -0.33 -20.44
N PRO A 147 9.75 0.91 -20.88
CA PRO A 147 9.30 1.98 -19.99
C PRO A 147 7.93 1.65 -19.39
N VAL A 148 7.61 2.28 -18.25
CA VAL A 148 6.27 2.18 -17.66
C VAL A 148 5.27 2.87 -18.59
N SER A 149 4.24 2.17 -19.05
CA SER A 149 3.21 2.73 -19.93
C SER A 149 1.91 3.05 -19.21
N ASP A 150 1.52 2.18 -18.27
CA ASP A 150 0.23 2.23 -17.58
C ASP A 150 0.41 2.42 -16.08
N LEU A 151 -0.38 3.32 -15.50
CA LEU A 151 -0.45 3.61 -14.07
C LEU A 151 -1.75 3.01 -13.53
N LEU A 152 -1.64 2.05 -12.62
CA LEU A 152 -2.80 1.37 -12.03
C LEU A 152 -3.15 2.03 -10.69
N TYR A 153 -4.23 2.80 -10.65
CA TYR A 153 -4.71 3.45 -9.43
C TYR A 153 -5.92 2.71 -8.85
N VAL A 154 -5.94 2.50 -7.53
CA VAL A 154 -6.97 1.71 -6.84
C VAL A 154 -7.83 2.56 -5.92
N TRP A 155 -9.12 2.65 -6.21
CA TRP A 155 -10.14 3.18 -5.29
C TRP A 155 -10.70 2.07 -4.40
N GLY A 156 -10.84 2.35 -3.10
CA GLY A 156 -11.27 1.37 -2.09
C GLY A 156 -10.16 0.92 -1.16
N PHE A 157 -8.89 1.27 -1.44
CA PHE A 157 -7.77 1.03 -0.52
C PHE A 157 -7.54 2.21 0.43
N ASP A 158 -6.95 3.31 -0.05
CA ASP A 158 -6.63 4.47 0.80
C ASP A 158 -7.85 5.38 1.03
N ILE A 159 -8.58 5.68 -0.04
CA ILE A 159 -9.88 6.37 0.01
C ILE A 159 -11.00 5.31 0.00
N PRO A 160 -11.88 5.26 1.01
CA PRO A 160 -12.96 4.28 1.05
C PRO A 160 -14.01 4.53 -0.04
N LEU A 161 -14.74 3.48 -0.43
CA LEU A 161 -15.80 3.58 -1.44
C LEU A 161 -16.94 4.52 -1.04
N SER A 162 -17.18 4.68 0.26
CA SER A 162 -18.15 5.65 0.79
C SER A 162 -17.76 7.11 0.56
N ASN A 163 -16.49 7.40 0.25
CA ASN A 163 -15.99 8.75 0.03
C ASN A 163 -15.71 9.04 -1.45
N ALA A 164 -16.76 8.94 -2.27
CA ALA A 164 -16.69 9.19 -3.71
C ALA A 164 -16.25 10.63 -4.07
N ALA A 165 -16.55 11.61 -3.20
CA ALA A 165 -16.15 13.00 -3.42
C ALA A 165 -14.63 13.16 -3.39
N SER A 166 -13.97 12.66 -2.34
CA SER A 166 -12.51 12.67 -2.23
C SER A 166 -11.86 11.85 -3.34
N PHE A 167 -12.43 10.70 -3.70
CA PHE A 167 -11.94 9.93 -4.83
C PHE A 167 -11.93 10.75 -6.13
N ARG A 168 -13.02 11.46 -6.45
CA ARG A 168 -13.07 12.33 -7.65
C ARG A 168 -12.03 13.45 -7.60
N GLY A 169 -11.82 14.07 -6.44
CA GLY A 169 -10.80 15.11 -6.25
C GLY A 169 -9.38 14.60 -6.49
N LEU A 170 -9.02 13.46 -5.89
CA LEU A 170 -7.71 12.85 -6.09
C LEU A 170 -7.54 12.32 -7.52
N HIS A 171 -8.54 11.64 -8.07
CA HIS A 171 -8.52 11.14 -9.44
C HIS A 171 -8.26 12.26 -10.47
N THR A 172 -8.91 13.42 -10.34
CA THR A 172 -8.66 14.57 -11.25
C THR A 172 -7.20 15.01 -11.22
N ARG A 173 -6.57 15.08 -10.04
CA ARG A 173 -5.15 15.43 -9.92
C ARG A 173 -4.23 14.35 -10.49
N LEU A 174 -4.50 13.08 -10.20
CA LEU A 174 -3.70 11.97 -10.73
C LEU A 174 -3.84 11.84 -12.25
N ARG A 175 -5.01 12.14 -12.81
CA ARG A 175 -5.20 12.23 -14.27
C ARG A 175 -4.31 13.31 -14.87
N SER A 176 -4.37 14.53 -14.34
CA SER A 176 -3.50 15.62 -14.82
C SER A 176 -2.01 15.26 -14.68
N ALA A 177 -1.62 14.59 -13.60
CA ALA A 177 -0.26 14.11 -13.42
C ALA A 177 0.13 13.07 -14.49
N SER A 178 -0.74 12.08 -14.75
CA SER A 178 -0.50 11.06 -15.77
C SER A 178 -0.38 11.65 -17.18
N GLU A 179 -1.20 12.64 -17.53
CA GLU A 179 -1.12 13.37 -18.82
C GLU A 179 0.23 14.10 -18.95
N ARG A 180 0.68 14.80 -17.91
CA ARG A 180 1.99 15.48 -17.88
C ARG A 180 3.16 14.52 -18.00
N LEU A 181 3.01 13.30 -17.50
CA LEU A 181 4.01 12.24 -17.59
C LEU A 181 3.91 11.42 -18.90
N GLY A 182 2.90 11.68 -19.74
CA GLY A 182 2.64 10.90 -20.96
C GLY A 182 2.29 9.44 -20.68
N LYS A 183 1.59 9.16 -19.57
CA LYS A 183 1.21 7.81 -19.13
C LYS A 183 -0.30 7.60 -19.19
N HIS A 184 -0.71 6.36 -19.37
CA HIS A 184 -2.12 5.98 -19.33
C HIS A 184 -2.55 5.64 -17.90
N LEU A 185 -3.56 6.33 -17.36
CA LEU A 185 -4.07 6.07 -16.01
C LEU A 185 -5.28 5.12 -16.05
N VAL A 186 -5.09 3.91 -15.52
CA VAL A 186 -6.15 2.91 -15.38
C VAL A 186 -6.66 2.96 -13.95
N VAL A 187 -7.97 3.22 -13.79
CA VAL A 187 -8.59 3.28 -12.47
C VAL A 187 -9.39 2.03 -12.19
N ILE A 188 -9.01 1.31 -11.14
CA ILE A 188 -9.68 0.12 -10.63
C ILE A 188 -10.36 0.49 -9.31
N ALA A 189 -11.62 0.11 -9.11
CA ALA A 189 -12.30 0.20 -7.82
C ALA A 189 -12.48 -1.20 -7.25
N THR A 190 -12.46 -1.34 -5.93
CA THR A 190 -12.68 -2.65 -5.28
C THR A 190 -13.21 -2.51 -3.86
N ASN A 191 -14.05 -3.45 -3.43
CA ASN A 191 -14.45 -3.59 -2.03
C ASN A 191 -13.51 -4.51 -1.23
N LEU A 192 -12.42 -5.02 -1.80
CA LEU A 192 -11.54 -6.02 -1.17
C LEU A 192 -11.11 -5.64 0.25
N ARG A 193 -10.66 -4.40 0.47
CA ARG A 193 -10.28 -3.92 1.80
C ARG A 193 -11.49 -3.80 2.73
N GLU A 194 -12.60 -3.26 2.23
CA GLU A 194 -13.83 -3.10 3.01
C GLU A 194 -14.42 -4.45 3.46
N CYS A 195 -14.34 -5.48 2.62
CA CYS A 195 -14.80 -6.83 2.93
C CYS A 195 -13.93 -7.49 4.02
N LEU A 196 -12.61 -7.39 3.89
CA LEU A 196 -11.67 -8.21 4.66
C LEU A 196 -11.04 -7.51 5.86
N GLU A 197 -11.01 -6.17 5.90
CA GLU A 197 -10.51 -5.38 7.03
C GLU A 197 -11.65 -5.00 7.98
N ASP A 198 -11.40 -5.09 9.29
CA ASP A 198 -12.30 -4.59 10.31
C ASP A 198 -12.30 -3.06 10.31
N SER A 199 -13.39 -2.48 9.81
CA SER A 199 -13.62 -1.04 9.75
C SER A 199 -14.22 -0.44 11.03
N GLY A 200 -14.51 -1.25 12.06
CA GLY A 200 -15.06 -0.80 13.34
C GLY A 200 -16.59 -0.68 13.40
N SER A 201 -17.33 -1.04 12.34
CA SER A 201 -18.79 -1.24 12.41
C SER A 201 -19.12 -2.44 13.30
N PRO A 202 -20.25 -2.46 14.03
CA PRO A 202 -20.58 -3.57 14.94
C PRO A 202 -20.51 -4.89 14.16
N PRO A 203 -19.52 -5.75 14.46
CA PRO A 203 -19.26 -6.88 13.61
C PRO A 203 -20.40 -7.88 13.77
N ASP A 204 -20.75 -8.53 12.67
CA ASP A 204 -21.16 -9.92 12.78
C ASP A 204 -20.05 -10.63 13.55
N LYS A 205 -20.31 -10.98 14.82
CA LYS A 205 -19.31 -11.53 15.74
C LYS A 205 -18.70 -12.83 15.23
N ARG A 206 -19.31 -13.47 14.22
CA ARG A 206 -18.83 -14.69 13.58
C ARG A 206 -17.77 -14.42 12.50
N ARG A 207 -17.72 -13.20 11.96
CA ARG A 207 -16.83 -12.86 10.84
C ARG A 207 -15.43 -12.49 11.32
N ILE A 208 -14.45 -13.33 11.00
CA ILE A 208 -13.04 -13.05 11.25
C ILE A 208 -12.52 -12.08 10.18
N ARG A 209 -12.05 -10.91 10.59
CA ARG A 209 -11.46 -9.90 9.68
C ARG A 209 -10.04 -9.54 10.08
N PHE A 210 -9.28 -9.05 9.11
CA PHE A 210 -7.99 -8.41 9.36
C PHE A 210 -8.16 -7.24 10.30
N ARG A 211 -7.26 -7.09 11.26
CA ARG A 211 -7.20 -5.84 12.02
C ARG A 211 -6.65 -4.76 11.09
N LYS A 212 -6.98 -3.50 11.36
CA LYS A 212 -6.47 -2.35 10.59
C LYS A 212 -4.95 -2.36 10.36
N ARG A 213 -4.16 -2.89 11.30
CA ARG A 213 -2.70 -3.01 11.17
C ARG A 213 -2.26 -4.10 10.19
N ASP A 214 -3.05 -5.17 10.03
CA ASP A 214 -2.73 -6.28 9.15
C ASP A 214 -2.75 -5.87 7.68
N TRP A 215 -3.49 -4.82 7.31
CA TRP A 215 -3.45 -4.24 5.96
C TRP A 215 -2.01 -3.95 5.53
N GLY A 216 -1.30 -3.06 6.25
CA GLY A 216 0.07 -2.70 5.91
C GLY A 216 1.08 -3.82 6.18
N CYS A 217 0.96 -4.50 7.33
CA CYS A 217 1.98 -5.48 7.72
C CYS A 217 1.93 -6.78 6.92
N PHE A 218 0.77 -7.20 6.42
CA PHE A 218 0.62 -8.55 5.87
C PHE A 218 -0.06 -8.60 4.52
N TYR A 219 -1.01 -7.70 4.26
CA TYR A 219 -1.95 -7.90 3.17
C TYR A 219 -1.69 -7.05 1.92
N GLN A 220 -1.09 -5.86 2.11
CA GLN A 220 -0.99 -4.83 1.07
C GLN A 220 -0.36 -5.31 -0.24
N GLY A 221 0.78 -6.01 -0.20
CA GLY A 221 1.47 -6.46 -1.43
C GLY A 221 0.66 -7.48 -2.21
N CYS A 222 -0.03 -8.37 -1.52
CA CYS A 222 -0.94 -9.37 -2.10
C CYS A 222 -2.16 -8.70 -2.78
N ALA A 223 -2.77 -7.72 -2.11
CA ALA A 223 -3.87 -6.95 -2.66
C ALA A 223 -3.47 -6.12 -3.90
N LEU A 224 -2.26 -5.54 -3.89
CA LEU A 224 -1.71 -4.80 -5.02
C LEU A 224 -1.32 -5.70 -6.20
N ALA A 225 -0.72 -6.86 -5.94
CA ALA A 225 -0.39 -7.84 -6.97
C ALA A 225 -1.65 -8.38 -7.65
N ALA A 226 -2.71 -8.66 -6.89
CA ALA A 226 -4.00 -9.07 -7.44
C ALA A 226 -4.54 -8.06 -8.48
N VAL A 227 -4.40 -6.75 -8.23
CA VAL A 227 -4.81 -5.71 -9.19
C VAL A 227 -4.00 -5.77 -10.48
N GLY A 228 -2.69 -6.03 -10.40
CA GLY A 228 -1.84 -6.23 -11.59
C GLY A 228 -2.23 -7.48 -12.38
N LEU A 229 -2.50 -8.58 -11.68
CA LEU A 229 -2.87 -9.87 -12.26
C LEU A 229 -4.27 -9.88 -12.88
N LEU A 230 -5.13 -8.89 -12.59
CA LEU A 230 -6.39 -8.70 -13.33
C LEU A 230 -6.18 -8.62 -14.84
N PHE A 231 -5.02 -8.10 -15.26
CA PHE A 231 -4.67 -7.85 -16.67
C PHE A 231 -3.35 -8.54 -17.04
N GLU A 232 -3.11 -9.73 -16.50
CA GLU A 232 -1.90 -10.53 -16.76
C GLU A 232 -1.66 -10.84 -18.25
N SER A 233 -2.72 -10.82 -19.07
CA SER A 233 -2.62 -10.92 -20.53
C SER A 233 -1.98 -9.69 -21.19
N VAL A 234 -2.04 -8.53 -20.55
CA VAL A 234 -1.53 -7.23 -21.05
C VAL A 234 -0.13 -6.93 -20.51
N TYR A 235 0.12 -7.26 -19.23
CA TYR A 235 1.33 -6.88 -18.54
C TYR A 235 2.29 -8.06 -18.37
N SER A 236 3.51 -7.94 -18.91
CA SER A 236 4.61 -8.85 -18.60
C SER A 236 5.30 -8.49 -17.30
N ARG A 237 5.16 -7.22 -16.86
CA ARG A 237 5.74 -6.72 -15.63
C ARG A 237 4.80 -5.72 -14.95
N VAL A 238 4.63 -5.89 -13.65
CA VAL A 238 3.89 -4.98 -12.78
C VAL A 238 4.82 -4.53 -11.66
N LEU A 239 5.07 -3.22 -11.58
CA LEU A 239 5.91 -2.63 -10.55
C LEU A 239 5.08 -2.25 -9.32
N ILE A 240 5.50 -2.72 -8.16
CA ILE A 240 4.99 -2.28 -6.86
C ILE A 240 6.08 -1.42 -6.22
N ALA A 241 5.77 -0.14 -6.01
CA ALA A 241 6.68 0.78 -5.35
C ALA A 241 7.00 0.29 -3.93
N SER A 242 8.28 0.07 -3.63
CA SER A 242 8.74 -0.34 -2.31
C SER A 242 8.68 0.84 -1.36
N ASP A 243 8.00 0.67 -0.24
CA ASP A 243 8.06 1.56 0.91
C ASP A 243 9.22 1.22 1.84
N LEU A 244 9.73 -0.02 1.79
CA LEU A 244 10.92 -0.45 2.51
C LEU A 244 12.21 -0.35 1.68
N THR A 245 13.35 -0.22 2.36
CA THR A 245 14.70 -0.39 1.78
C THR A 245 15.26 -1.80 2.01
N TYR A 246 16.34 -2.18 1.31
CA TYR A 246 16.93 -3.52 1.40
C TYR A 246 17.57 -3.84 2.77
N ASP A 247 17.97 -2.82 3.53
CA ASP A 247 18.53 -2.93 4.87
C ASP A 247 17.45 -2.96 5.98
N GLU A 248 16.18 -2.81 5.61
CA GLU A 248 15.04 -2.88 6.52
C GLU A 248 14.45 -4.31 6.60
N PHE A 249 14.67 -4.98 7.73
CA PHE A 249 14.17 -6.34 7.98
C PHE A 249 12.80 -6.35 8.70
N LEU A 250 11.83 -5.57 8.17
CA LEU A 250 10.50 -5.47 8.75
C LEU A 250 9.54 -6.48 8.11
N SER A 251 8.80 -7.24 8.92
CA SER A 251 7.69 -8.07 8.44
C SER A 251 6.55 -7.17 7.95
N TRP A 252 6.57 -6.89 6.65
CA TRP A 252 5.69 -5.93 5.98
C TRP A 252 5.05 -6.51 4.71
N GLY A 253 3.86 -6.02 4.36
CA GLY A 253 3.03 -6.61 3.31
C GLY A 253 3.62 -6.43 1.90
N CYS A 254 4.38 -5.35 1.68
CA CYS A 254 5.06 -5.04 0.42
C CYS A 254 6.58 -5.27 0.48
N HIS A 255 7.03 -6.29 1.21
CA HIS A 255 8.46 -6.55 1.37
C HIS A 255 9.13 -6.97 0.04
N PRO A 256 10.34 -6.46 -0.28
CA PRO A 256 11.09 -6.87 -1.47
C PRO A 256 11.35 -8.39 -1.62
N LEU A 257 11.25 -9.16 -0.54
CA LEU A 257 11.41 -10.62 -0.53
C LEU A 257 10.13 -11.35 -0.98
N THR A 258 8.96 -10.86 -0.54
CA THR A 258 7.67 -11.54 -0.78
C THR A 258 6.97 -11.06 -2.04
N VAL A 259 7.18 -9.79 -2.44
CA VAL A 259 6.56 -9.23 -3.65
C VAL A 259 6.89 -10.06 -4.92
N PRO A 260 8.15 -10.48 -5.16
CA PRO A 260 8.47 -11.34 -6.31
C PRO A 260 7.74 -12.68 -6.34
N LEU A 261 7.40 -13.25 -5.16
CA LEU A 261 6.66 -14.51 -5.02
C LEU A 261 5.19 -14.39 -5.45
N LEU A 262 4.71 -13.20 -5.81
CA LEU A 262 3.37 -12.99 -6.37
C LEU A 262 3.38 -13.05 -7.90
N SER A 263 4.51 -13.39 -8.52
CA SER A 263 4.64 -13.52 -9.98
C SER A 263 4.04 -14.81 -10.51
N THR A 264 3.51 -14.74 -11.72
CA THR A 264 3.18 -15.91 -12.55
C THR A 264 4.33 -16.21 -13.51
N SER A 265 4.22 -17.27 -14.30
CA SER A 265 5.15 -17.61 -15.37
C SER A 265 5.27 -16.52 -16.46
N GLU A 266 4.23 -15.70 -16.68
CA GLU A 266 4.18 -14.70 -17.77
C GLU A 266 4.15 -13.25 -17.28
N THR A 267 3.74 -13.01 -16.02
CA THR A 267 3.64 -11.69 -15.42
C THR A 267 4.50 -11.60 -14.18
N ARG A 268 5.58 -10.82 -14.28
CA ARG A 268 6.50 -10.56 -13.18
C ARG A 268 5.98 -9.44 -12.28
N ILE A 269 5.69 -9.75 -11.03
CA ILE A 269 5.43 -8.74 -9.99
C ILE A 269 6.79 -8.35 -9.39
N SER A 270 7.18 -7.08 -9.51
CA SER A 270 8.51 -6.62 -9.07
C SER A 270 8.39 -5.50 -8.04
N PRO A 271 9.09 -5.59 -6.89
CA PRO A 271 9.32 -4.42 -6.06
C PRO A 271 10.24 -3.43 -6.81
N ASP A 272 10.02 -2.13 -6.64
CA ASP A 272 10.88 -1.09 -7.22
C ASP A 272 11.24 0.00 -6.20
N GLY A 273 12.50 0.44 -6.23
CA GLY A 273 12.98 1.54 -5.41
C GLY A 273 13.47 1.18 -4.01
N ALA A 274 13.59 -0.11 -3.66
CA ALA A 274 14.13 -0.54 -2.35
C ALA A 274 15.62 -0.21 -2.12
N GLY A 275 16.35 0.20 -3.16
CA GLY A 275 17.72 0.72 -3.03
C GLY A 275 17.81 2.19 -2.61
N PHE A 276 16.67 2.85 -2.36
CA PHE A 276 16.61 4.29 -2.08
C PHE A 276 15.75 4.54 -0.85
N SER A 277 16.28 5.33 0.08
CA SER A 277 15.54 5.84 1.23
C SER A 277 14.36 6.71 0.80
N ARG A 278 13.37 6.85 1.68
CA ARG A 278 12.23 7.75 1.45
C ARG A 278 12.66 9.20 1.21
N THR A 279 13.73 9.61 1.87
CA THR A 279 14.32 10.95 1.74
C THR A 279 14.93 11.15 0.34
N GLU A 280 15.74 10.20 -0.13
CA GLU A 280 16.30 10.24 -1.50
C GLU A 280 15.21 10.22 -2.56
N LYS A 281 14.19 9.36 -2.40
CA LYS A 281 13.04 9.31 -3.31
C LYS A 281 12.31 10.65 -3.37
N THR A 282 12.06 11.28 -2.21
CA THR A 282 11.40 12.58 -2.13
C THR A 282 12.22 13.67 -2.82
N ALA A 283 13.53 13.72 -2.56
CA ALA A 283 14.43 14.68 -3.20
C ALA A 283 14.48 14.50 -4.73
N PHE A 284 14.52 13.25 -5.20
CA PHE A 284 14.52 12.92 -6.63
C PHE A 284 13.28 13.44 -7.37
N ILE A 285 12.09 13.26 -6.78
CA ILE A 285 10.82 13.66 -7.43
C ILE A 285 10.49 15.14 -7.26
N ALA A 286 11.16 15.86 -6.35
CA ALA A 286 10.76 17.20 -5.92
C ALA A 286 10.79 18.27 -7.02
N GLY A 287 11.56 18.04 -8.09
CA GLY A 287 11.64 18.94 -9.24
C GLY A 287 10.54 18.77 -10.28
N SER A 288 9.71 17.73 -10.21
CA SER A 288 8.72 17.42 -11.24
C SER A 288 7.44 18.23 -11.04
N PRO A 289 6.98 19.01 -12.04
CA PRO A 289 5.70 19.72 -11.96
C PRO A 289 4.50 18.77 -11.80
N ALA A 290 4.57 17.57 -12.41
CA ALA A 290 3.52 16.58 -12.23
C ALA A 290 3.36 16.22 -10.74
N VAL A 291 4.47 16.06 -10.03
CA VAL A 291 4.51 15.70 -8.60
C VAL A 291 4.06 16.88 -7.73
N GLN A 292 4.56 18.09 -7.99
CA GLN A 292 4.28 19.30 -7.21
C GLN A 292 2.78 19.59 -7.06
N HIS A 293 1.99 19.29 -8.09
CA HIS A 293 0.55 19.58 -8.15
C HIS A 293 -0.38 18.39 -7.80
N SER A 294 0.17 17.21 -7.53
CA SER A 294 -0.65 16.00 -7.39
C SER A 294 -0.21 15.03 -6.30
N LEU A 295 0.93 15.27 -5.65
CA LEU A 295 1.45 14.41 -4.58
C LEU A 295 0.43 14.23 -3.44
N HIS A 296 0.09 12.98 -3.14
CA HIS A 296 -0.78 12.58 -2.03
C HIS A 296 -0.08 11.52 -1.17
N VAL A 297 0.26 11.90 0.06
CA VAL A 297 0.98 11.02 1.00
C VAL A 297 0.16 10.68 2.24
N CYS A 298 -0.93 11.41 2.49
CA CYS A 298 -1.72 11.28 3.70
C CYS A 298 -2.55 9.99 3.68
N TRP A 299 -2.35 9.16 4.69
CA TRP A 299 -3.19 7.98 4.95
C TRP A 299 -4.20 8.23 6.08
N ALA A 300 -3.99 9.27 6.89
CA ALA A 300 -4.69 9.47 8.16
C ALA A 300 -6.12 9.99 7.97
N ASN A 301 -6.32 10.96 7.06
CA ASN A 301 -7.63 11.58 6.85
C ASN A 301 -8.59 10.70 6.04
N ARG A 302 -8.09 9.72 5.28
CA ARG A 302 -8.88 8.90 4.34
C ARG A 302 -9.69 9.74 3.34
N ASP A 303 -9.09 10.85 2.92
CA ASP A 303 -9.60 11.80 1.93
C ASP A 303 -8.49 12.17 0.93
N GLU A 304 -8.76 13.12 0.04
CA GLU A 304 -7.84 13.60 -0.97
C GLU A 304 -6.79 14.60 -0.44
N HIS A 305 -6.85 15.03 0.81
CA HIS A 305 -6.01 16.12 1.30
C HIS A 305 -4.79 15.62 2.06
N ASN A 306 -3.65 16.29 1.88
CA ASN A 306 -2.52 16.11 2.77
C ASN A 306 -2.76 16.87 4.08
N CYS A 307 -2.87 16.17 5.21
CA CYS A 307 -3.25 16.81 6.48
C CYS A 307 -2.16 17.74 7.06
N GLY A 308 -0.90 17.58 6.62
CA GLY A 308 0.24 18.36 7.09
C GLY A 308 0.65 18.10 8.54
N ARG A 309 0.06 17.11 9.21
CA ARG A 309 0.30 16.82 10.65
C ARG A 309 0.59 15.35 10.98
N CYS A 310 0.17 14.40 10.14
CA CYS A 310 0.53 13.00 10.34
C CYS A 310 2.03 12.78 10.06
N PRO A 311 2.68 11.73 10.62
CA PRO A 311 4.13 11.54 10.47
C PRO A 311 4.55 11.53 9.01
N LYS A 312 3.79 10.84 8.15
CA LYS A 312 4.07 10.72 6.71
C LYS A 312 4.00 12.06 5.98
N CYS A 313 2.99 12.90 6.24
CA CYS A 313 2.92 14.25 5.68
C CYS A 313 4.07 15.11 6.19
N TYR A 314 4.32 15.09 7.50
CA TYR A 314 5.29 15.96 8.14
C TYR A 314 6.73 15.62 7.72
N GLN A 315 7.10 14.35 7.68
CA GLN A 315 8.39 13.87 7.16
C GLN A 315 8.60 14.26 5.69
N THR A 316 7.55 14.17 4.87
CA THR A 316 7.61 14.59 3.46
C THR A 316 7.85 16.10 3.36
N MET A 317 7.10 16.91 4.11
CA MET A 317 7.26 18.37 4.13
C MET A 317 8.66 18.78 4.64
N LEU A 318 9.18 18.15 5.69
CA LEU A 318 10.54 18.39 6.19
C LEU A 318 11.60 18.10 5.12
N THR A 319 11.45 16.99 4.39
CA THR A 319 12.39 16.64 3.32
C THR A 319 12.34 17.64 2.16
N LEU A 320 11.13 18.03 1.75
CA LEU A 320 10.94 19.04 0.71
C LEU A 320 11.47 20.42 1.13
N GLU A 321 11.31 20.78 2.39
CA GLU A 321 11.84 22.02 2.97
C GLU A 321 13.38 21.97 3.04
N ALA A 322 13.95 20.85 3.46
CA ALA A 322 15.40 20.62 3.46
C ALA A 322 15.99 20.74 2.05
N ALA A 323 15.26 20.27 1.02
CA ALA A 323 15.64 20.40 -0.38
C ALA A 323 15.35 21.79 -0.98
N GLY A 324 14.74 22.72 -0.23
CA GLY A 324 14.34 24.05 -0.74
C GLY A 324 13.25 24.00 -1.81
N LYS A 325 12.39 22.96 -1.80
CA LYS A 325 11.35 22.74 -2.81
C LYS A 325 9.92 22.81 -2.27
N LEU A 326 9.72 22.85 -0.94
CA LEU A 326 8.37 22.82 -0.35
C LEU A 326 7.43 23.92 -0.88
N SER A 327 7.96 25.12 -1.15
CA SER A 327 7.16 26.24 -1.66
C SER A 327 6.55 26.02 -3.04
N ALA A 328 7.06 25.05 -3.82
CA ALA A 328 6.51 24.68 -5.12
C ALA A 328 5.31 23.73 -5.04
N PHE A 329 5.03 23.15 -3.86
CA PHE A 329 3.96 22.17 -3.68
C PHE A 329 2.67 22.85 -3.18
N ASP A 330 1.67 22.98 -4.04
CA ASP A 330 0.34 23.52 -3.70
C ASP A 330 -0.54 22.52 -2.92
N VAL A 331 -0.16 21.23 -2.93
CA VAL A 331 -0.84 20.15 -2.22
C VAL A 331 -0.55 20.10 -0.72
N PHE A 332 0.30 21.00 -0.21
CA PHE A 332 0.59 21.14 1.22
C PHE A 332 0.33 22.58 1.70
N ASP A 333 -0.27 22.70 2.88
CA ASP A 333 -0.27 23.97 3.61
C ASP A 333 1.08 24.13 4.32
N SER A 334 2.02 24.85 3.70
CA SER A 334 3.39 25.04 4.23
C SER A 334 3.42 25.67 5.63
N LYS A 335 2.38 26.42 6.02
CA LYS A 335 2.25 27.01 7.36
C LYS A 335 2.12 25.96 8.47
N ARG A 336 1.78 24.72 8.12
CA ARG A 336 1.72 23.58 9.04
C ARG A 336 3.11 23.11 9.47
N LEU A 337 4.15 23.42 8.71
CA LEU A 337 5.52 23.06 9.07
C LEU A 337 6.06 24.07 10.09
N ASN A 338 6.18 23.63 11.34
CA ASN A 338 6.72 24.45 12.43
C ASN A 338 7.82 23.68 13.17
N LEU A 339 9.08 24.04 12.91
CA LEU A 339 10.25 23.41 13.54
C LEU A 339 10.26 23.57 15.07
N GLY A 340 9.68 24.65 15.60
CA GLY A 340 9.56 24.87 17.04
C GLY A 340 8.56 23.93 17.72
N GLU A 341 7.56 23.45 16.97
CA GLU A 341 6.60 22.44 17.42
C GLU A 341 7.10 21.01 17.19
N LEU A 342 8.07 20.80 16.28
CA LEU A 342 8.58 19.46 15.96
C LEU A 342 9.07 18.69 17.20
N LYS A 343 9.70 19.37 18.16
CA LYS A 343 10.13 18.74 19.43
C LYS A 343 8.99 18.15 20.26
N ARG A 344 7.74 18.54 19.99
CA ARG A 344 6.54 18.03 20.68
C ARG A 344 6.03 16.74 20.04
N LEU A 345 6.35 16.50 18.78
CA LEU A 345 6.01 15.26 18.08
C LEU A 345 6.63 14.09 18.84
N PHE A 346 5.81 13.12 19.24
CA PHE A 346 6.30 11.91 19.88
C PHE A 346 6.50 10.81 18.85
N VAL A 347 7.77 10.47 18.62
CA VAL A 347 8.19 9.41 17.72
C VAL A 347 8.23 8.10 18.50
N ASN A 348 7.35 7.16 18.16
CA ASN A 348 7.12 5.97 18.97
C ASN A 348 7.48 4.66 18.26
N GLU A 349 7.39 4.65 16.93
CA GLU A 349 7.61 3.47 16.11
C GLU A 349 9.03 3.45 15.56
N SER A 350 9.65 2.27 15.51
CA SER A 350 11.05 2.12 15.08
C SER A 350 11.31 2.63 13.67
N TYR A 351 10.33 2.46 12.77
CA TYR A 351 10.44 2.95 11.40
C TYR A 351 10.45 4.49 11.34
N ASP A 352 9.68 5.18 12.19
CA ASP A 352 9.67 6.65 12.20
C ASP A 352 11.02 7.22 12.67
N TYR A 353 11.71 6.55 13.62
CA TYR A 353 13.06 6.96 14.06
C TYR A 353 14.05 6.95 12.90
N MET A 354 14.09 5.84 12.17
CA MET A 354 14.97 5.65 11.03
C MET A 354 14.70 6.69 9.93
N TYR A 355 13.43 6.98 9.61
CA TYR A 355 13.10 8.05 8.66
C TYR A 355 13.57 9.43 9.14
N PHE A 356 13.40 9.75 10.42
CA PHE A 356 13.90 11.02 10.96
C PHE A 356 15.42 11.10 10.93
N GLU A 357 16.15 10.01 11.20
CA GLU A 357 17.61 9.96 11.09
C GLU A 357 18.07 10.19 9.65
N GLN A 358 17.40 9.59 8.65
CA GLN A 358 17.67 9.86 7.23
C GLN A 358 17.45 11.34 6.87
N ILE A 359 16.40 11.97 7.41
CA ILE A 359 16.14 13.40 7.16
C ILE A 359 17.20 14.28 7.85
N VAL A 360 17.70 13.90 9.03
CA VAL A 360 18.80 14.62 9.70
C VAL A 360 20.04 14.63 8.82
N GLU A 361 20.44 13.48 8.30
CA GLU A 361 21.60 13.37 7.42
C GLU A 361 21.44 14.23 6.16
N PHE A 362 20.30 14.09 5.47
CA PHE A 362 20.00 14.87 4.27
C PHE A 362 19.93 16.37 4.53
N ALA A 363 19.31 16.80 5.63
CA ALA A 363 19.21 18.20 6.00
C ALA A 363 20.59 18.80 6.31
N SER A 364 21.45 18.08 7.03
CA SER A 364 22.84 18.49 7.27
C SER A 364 23.63 18.62 5.95
N GLN A 365 23.52 17.63 5.05
CA GLN A 365 24.16 17.68 3.73
C GLN A 365 23.63 18.84 2.86
N SER A 366 22.37 19.23 3.04
CA SER A 366 21.73 20.34 2.33
C SER A 366 21.96 21.71 3.01
N GLY A 367 22.78 21.79 4.06
CA GLY A 367 23.05 23.03 4.79
C GLY A 367 21.90 23.53 5.68
N ARG A 368 20.89 22.70 5.93
CA ARG A 368 19.70 22.99 6.75
C ARG A 368 19.85 22.45 8.17
N GLU A 369 20.86 22.95 8.87
CA GLU A 369 21.15 22.57 10.27
C GLU A 369 20.03 22.94 11.25
N ASP A 370 19.20 23.93 10.91
CA ASP A 370 17.99 24.27 11.65
C ASP A 370 17.01 23.10 11.71
N ILE A 371 16.78 22.42 10.57
CA ILE A 371 15.93 21.23 10.46
C ILE A 371 16.57 20.04 11.17
N ALA A 372 17.86 19.78 10.89
CA ALA A 372 18.59 18.67 11.49
C ALA A 372 18.59 18.75 13.02
N LYS A 373 18.83 19.93 13.59
CA LYS A 373 18.77 20.18 15.03
C LYS A 373 17.36 19.95 15.59
N ALA A 374 16.33 20.50 14.94
CA ALA A 374 14.94 20.35 15.41
C ALA A 374 14.50 18.87 15.47
N ILE A 375 14.92 18.06 14.49
CA ILE A 375 14.65 16.62 14.49
C ILE A 375 15.45 15.92 15.60
N ARG A 376 16.75 16.22 15.76
CA ARG A 376 17.57 15.65 16.85
C ARG A 376 16.95 15.91 18.23
N ASP A 377 16.48 17.12 18.49
CA ASP A 377 15.80 17.50 19.73
C ASP A 377 14.49 16.71 19.93
N CYS A 378 13.71 16.51 18.85
CA CYS A 378 12.52 15.66 18.84
C CYS A 378 12.83 14.20 19.20
N LEU A 379 13.86 13.62 18.61
CA LEU A 379 14.27 12.23 18.86
C LEU A 379 14.78 12.04 20.29
N VAL A 380 15.55 12.98 20.84
CA VAL A 380 16.01 12.95 22.24
C VAL A 380 14.81 13.01 23.19
N THR A 381 13.88 13.93 22.95
CA THR A 381 12.65 14.06 23.75
C THR A 381 11.81 12.78 23.69
N SER A 382 11.68 12.19 22.51
CA SER A 382 10.92 10.96 22.29
C SER A 382 11.57 9.75 22.99
N ARG A 383 12.90 9.61 22.92
CA ARG A 383 13.64 8.57 23.67
C ARG A 383 13.46 8.72 25.18
N GLY A 384 13.44 9.96 25.69
CA GLY A 384 13.15 10.25 27.10
C GLY A 384 11.75 9.78 27.51
N LYS A 385 10.71 10.15 26.75
CA LYS A 385 9.33 9.71 26.98
C LYS A 385 9.18 8.18 26.87
N ALA A 386 9.83 7.55 25.91
CA ALA A 386 9.75 6.10 25.67
C ALA A 386 10.18 5.26 26.90
N ARG A 387 11.10 5.77 27.73
CA ARG A 387 11.52 5.11 28.99
C ARG A 387 10.37 4.93 29.99
N PHE A 388 9.42 5.86 30.00
CA PHE A 388 8.25 5.80 30.90
C PHE A 388 7.07 5.03 30.29
N ARG A 389 7.18 4.56 29.04
CA ARG A 389 6.09 3.90 28.31
C ARG A 389 5.56 2.63 29.01
N PRO A 390 6.40 1.74 29.58
CA PRO A 390 5.91 0.58 30.32
C PRO A 390 5.03 0.99 31.51
N LEU A 391 5.43 2.04 32.24
CA LEU A 391 4.66 2.58 33.36
C LEU A 391 3.34 3.18 32.89
N VAL A 392 3.34 3.99 31.83
CA VAL A 392 2.10 4.58 31.27
C VAL A 392 1.15 3.49 30.78
N ASN A 393 1.67 2.45 30.11
CA ASN A 393 0.88 1.31 29.67
C ASN A 393 0.28 0.53 30.85
N TRP A 394 1.08 0.31 31.90
CA TRP A 394 0.60 -0.32 33.12
C TRP A 394 -0.51 0.51 33.77
N LEU A 395 -0.32 1.81 33.95
CA LEU A 395 -1.33 2.74 34.49
C LEU A 395 -2.62 2.70 33.67
N SER A 396 -2.52 2.73 32.34
CA SER A 396 -3.67 2.64 31.43
C SER A 396 -4.44 1.31 31.54
N ALA A 397 -3.78 0.22 31.95
CA ALA A 397 -4.39 -1.09 32.14
C ALA A 397 -5.01 -1.28 33.54
N GLN A 398 -4.69 -0.41 34.50
CA GLN A 398 -5.22 -0.50 35.86
C GLN A 398 -6.63 0.06 35.97
N ARG A 399 -7.53 -0.69 36.62
CA ARG A 399 -8.97 -0.37 36.72
C ARG A 399 -9.26 1.00 37.35
N VAL A 400 -8.43 1.47 38.28
CA VAL A 400 -8.59 2.76 38.97
C VAL A 400 -7.75 3.88 38.32
N LEU A 401 -6.56 3.55 37.80
CA LEU A 401 -5.60 4.54 37.28
C LEU A 401 -5.68 4.72 35.76
N TRP A 402 -6.60 4.02 35.07
CA TRP A 402 -6.70 4.06 33.61
C TRP A 402 -6.84 5.48 33.06
N ARG A 403 -7.56 6.37 33.77
CA ARG A 403 -7.72 7.78 33.39
C ARG A 403 -6.41 8.55 33.45
N VAL A 404 -5.56 8.29 34.44
CA VAL A 404 -4.24 8.91 34.59
C VAL A 404 -3.31 8.43 33.48
N GLY A 405 -3.22 7.12 33.26
CA GLY A 405 -2.44 6.56 32.16
C GLY A 405 -2.92 7.08 30.80
N LYS A 406 -4.24 7.17 30.59
CA LYS A 406 -4.83 7.74 29.37
C LYS A 406 -4.54 9.23 29.23
N ALA A 407 -4.57 10.02 30.29
CA ALA A 407 -4.24 11.44 30.26
C ALA A 407 -2.75 11.67 29.93
N ILE A 408 -1.84 10.91 30.54
CA ILE A 408 -0.40 10.98 30.21
C ILE A 408 -0.15 10.54 28.76
N ARG A 409 -0.82 9.49 28.31
CA ARG A 409 -0.78 9.08 26.91
C ARG A 409 -1.32 10.21 26.04
N GLN A 410 -2.44 10.81 26.38
CA GLN A 410 -2.95 11.98 25.66
C GLN A 410 -1.94 13.12 25.65
N THR A 411 -1.17 13.43 26.69
CA THR A 411 -0.14 14.49 26.56
C THR A 411 1.06 14.11 25.69
N TRP A 412 1.31 12.81 25.48
CA TRP A 412 2.36 12.36 24.56
C TRP A 412 1.89 12.34 23.11
N TYR A 413 0.61 12.05 22.88
CA TYR A 413 0.02 11.85 21.56
C TYR A 413 -0.92 13.00 21.12
N ALA A 414 -1.28 13.91 22.04
CA ALA A 414 -2.10 15.09 21.81
C ALA A 414 -1.22 16.33 21.93
N GLU A 415 -0.58 16.64 20.81
CA GLU A 415 -0.62 17.95 20.19
C GLU A 415 -0.15 17.73 18.74
N ARG A 416 -1.14 17.57 17.85
CA ARG A 416 -1.03 17.39 16.39
C ARG A 416 -0.38 16.08 15.91
N LEU A 417 -1.23 15.08 15.71
CA LEU A 417 -1.13 14.10 14.62
C LEU A 417 -2.44 14.08 13.83
#